data_AF-A0A7S4R9S0-F1
#
_entry.id   AF-A0A7S4R9S0-F1
#
_cell.length_a   1.000
_cell.length_b   1.000
_cell.length_c   1.000
_cell.angle_alpha   90.00
_cell.angle_beta   90.00
_cell.angle_gamma   90.00
#
_symmetry.space_group_name_H-M   'P 1'
#
loop_
_entity.id
_entity.type
_entity.pdbx_description
1 polymer ?
#
loop_
_entity_poly.entity_id
_entity_poly.type
_entity_poly.pdbx_seq_one_letter_code
_entity_poly.pdbx_strand_id
1 'polypeptide(L)'
;SGLPPHAGFLPMLAPSHGGDPELQAASHEGVLDENDVVDEGLQQLRLDPELLALEEEYNAIASAVPLEAAKAAARAAEGGQGRESAHPVGDEDGAASAGGNLQELLRAAGGMGSVYGEMGWWAMVCIFDSIARHGGLPAGPGDFVDIGAGSGKALAAAGLLGQRATATNEAAGPTESWARLRGIESSRPVHSASLAVASAWAAAGRLPALELMLGDATDYSLEGATLVLAHSTAFGDELMEAIAQAAEEAMQPGAWVVTLTRPLPRAAARGWDLVEARRRTVSWGAATVFLHRRRAPGVAPRCTLYGASGEVAAPPDGAGQFRSQAWFNCRSCGLLGASGLCSPCAAVCHAGCAGVEFAAHSPFFCDCAGGQRGCCLAAQ
;
A
#
# COMPACT_ATOMS: atom_id res chain seq x y z
N SER A 1 -7.65 -29.95 -73.52
CA SER A 1 -6.44 -29.54 -72.78
C SER A 1 -6.83 -28.29 -71.98
N GLY A 2 -7.07 -28.29 -70.68
CA GLY A 2 -6.67 -29.18 -69.58
C GLY A 2 -6.50 -28.23 -68.39
N LEU A 3 -7.59 -27.93 -67.68
CA LEU A 3 -7.59 -27.19 -66.42
C LEU A 3 -8.21 -28.11 -65.35
N PRO A 4 -7.61 -28.22 -64.15
CA PRO A 4 -8.11 -29.12 -63.11
C PRO A 4 -9.29 -28.47 -62.36
N PRO A 5 -10.20 -29.28 -61.78
CA PRO A 5 -11.32 -28.77 -61.01
C PRO A 5 -10.94 -28.44 -59.56
N HIS A 6 -11.70 -27.49 -59.01
CA HIS A 6 -11.64 -26.95 -57.67
C HIS A 6 -11.55 -27.99 -56.54
N ALA A 7 -10.60 -27.78 -55.63
CA ALA A 7 -10.59 -28.38 -54.30
C ALA A 7 -11.63 -27.70 -53.41
N GLY A 8 -12.44 -28.51 -52.71
CA GLY A 8 -13.52 -28.07 -51.84
C GLY A 8 -13.03 -27.32 -50.59
N PHE A 9 -13.81 -26.31 -50.21
CA PHE A 9 -13.75 -25.66 -48.90
C PHE A 9 -14.21 -26.66 -47.82
N LEU A 10 -13.33 -27.00 -46.90
CA LEU A 10 -13.68 -27.64 -45.62
C LEU A 10 -14.06 -26.54 -44.62
N PRO A 11 -15.18 -26.66 -43.88
CA PRO A 11 -15.44 -25.77 -42.76
C PRO A 11 -14.50 -26.13 -41.60
N MET A 12 -13.74 -25.16 -41.10
CA MET A 12 -13.04 -25.29 -39.84
C MET A 12 -14.07 -25.40 -38.70
N LEU A 13 -14.20 -26.60 -38.16
CA LEU A 13 -14.88 -26.84 -36.90
C LEU A 13 -14.06 -26.20 -35.77
N ALA A 14 -14.68 -25.30 -35.03
CA ALA A 14 -14.14 -24.79 -33.78
C ALA A 14 -13.92 -25.95 -32.80
N PRO A 15 -12.81 -25.99 -32.04
CA PRO A 15 -12.68 -26.95 -30.96
C PRO A 15 -13.72 -26.60 -29.89
N SER A 16 -14.65 -27.52 -29.68
CA SER A 16 -15.51 -27.52 -28.51
C SER A 16 -14.64 -27.76 -27.28
N HIS A 17 -14.44 -26.71 -26.48
CA HIS A 17 -13.91 -26.85 -25.13
C HIS A 17 -14.95 -27.59 -24.29
N GLY A 18 -14.85 -28.92 -24.29
CA GLY A 18 -15.44 -29.75 -23.24
C GLY A 18 -14.73 -29.41 -21.94
N GLY A 19 -15.34 -28.53 -21.15
CA GLY A 19 -14.90 -28.22 -19.80
C GLY A 19 -14.97 -29.47 -18.95
N ASP A 20 -13.84 -29.82 -18.35
CA ASP A 20 -13.72 -30.93 -17.42
C ASP A 20 -14.57 -30.61 -16.16
N PRO A 21 -15.64 -31.37 -15.86
CA PRO A 21 -16.51 -31.09 -14.74
C PRO A 21 -15.82 -31.25 -13.38
N GLU A 22 -14.64 -31.88 -13.33
CA GLU A 22 -13.83 -32.01 -12.11
C GLU A 22 -13.09 -30.72 -11.74
N LEU A 23 -12.84 -29.81 -12.70
CA LEU A 23 -12.23 -28.49 -12.47
C LEU A 23 -13.25 -27.41 -12.05
N GLN A 24 -14.54 -27.65 -12.27
CA GLN A 24 -15.62 -26.73 -11.81
C GLN A 24 -16.08 -27.03 -10.38
N ALA A 25 -15.66 -28.14 -9.79
CA ALA A 25 -15.99 -28.49 -8.40
C ALA A 25 -15.10 -27.77 -7.37
N ALA A 26 -13.97 -27.18 -7.79
CA ALA A 26 -13.05 -26.45 -6.90
C ALA A 26 -13.44 -24.98 -6.65
N SER A 27 -14.49 -24.46 -7.30
CA SER A 27 -14.90 -23.05 -7.16
C SER A 27 -16.09 -22.84 -6.20
N HIS A 28 -16.47 -23.87 -5.43
CA HIS A 28 -17.66 -23.84 -4.58
C HIS A 28 -17.44 -24.33 -3.14
N GLU A 29 -16.19 -24.47 -2.69
CA GLU A 29 -15.91 -24.51 -1.26
C GLU A 29 -16.05 -23.09 -0.71
N GLY A 30 -16.86 -22.96 0.34
CA GLY A 30 -17.28 -21.67 0.89
C GLY A 30 -16.09 -20.74 1.08
N VAL A 31 -16.19 -19.56 0.48
CA VAL A 31 -15.35 -18.40 0.78
C VAL A 31 -15.55 -18.15 2.28
N LEU A 32 -14.74 -18.80 3.12
CA LEU A 32 -14.33 -18.21 4.38
C LEU A 32 -13.98 -16.79 4.00
N ASP A 33 -14.67 -15.83 4.60
CA ASP A 33 -14.44 -14.42 4.31
C ASP A 33 -12.93 -14.20 4.42
N GLU A 34 -12.22 -14.07 3.29
CA GLU A 34 -10.76 -13.87 3.23
C GLU A 34 -10.38 -12.55 3.92
N ASN A 35 -11.35 -11.87 4.50
CA ASN A 35 -11.26 -10.76 5.42
C ASN A 35 -10.98 -11.15 6.88
N ASP A 36 -11.07 -12.42 7.29
CA ASP A 36 -10.65 -12.94 8.61
C ASP A 36 -9.16 -13.31 8.64
N VAL A 37 -8.35 -12.70 7.78
CA VAL A 37 -6.89 -12.88 7.78
C VAL A 37 -6.34 -12.33 9.09
N VAL A 38 -6.13 -13.25 10.02
CA VAL A 38 -5.24 -13.09 11.15
C VAL A 38 -3.92 -12.60 10.56
N ASP A 39 -3.49 -11.41 10.96
CA ASP A 39 -2.21 -10.83 10.51
C ASP A 39 -1.11 -11.86 10.80
N GLU A 40 -0.69 -12.59 9.76
CA GLU A 40 0.17 -13.77 9.91
C GLU A 40 1.47 -13.33 10.58
N GLY A 41 1.76 -13.91 11.75
CA GLY A 41 2.91 -13.53 12.57
C GLY A 41 2.60 -12.56 13.70
N LEU A 42 1.46 -11.84 13.71
CA LEU A 42 1.08 -10.96 14.82
C LEU A 42 0.98 -11.72 16.15
N GLN A 43 0.46 -12.95 16.14
CA GLN A 43 0.41 -13.78 17.34
C GLN A 43 1.80 -14.11 17.88
N GLN A 44 2.80 -14.28 17.01
CA GLN A 44 4.19 -14.51 17.42
C GLN A 44 4.82 -13.22 17.93
N LEU A 45 4.58 -12.09 17.26
CA LEU A 45 5.06 -10.77 17.69
C LEU A 45 4.49 -10.36 19.06
N ARG A 46 3.27 -10.78 19.39
CA ARG A 46 2.65 -10.56 20.71
C ARG A 46 3.27 -11.37 21.84
N LEU A 47 4.05 -12.40 21.52
CA LEU A 47 4.79 -13.18 22.52
C LEU A 47 6.17 -12.58 22.80
N ASP A 48 6.58 -11.55 22.06
CA ASP A 48 7.86 -10.89 22.22
C ASP A 48 7.83 -9.93 23.44
N PRO A 49 8.59 -10.23 24.52
CA PRO A 49 8.54 -9.42 25.73
C PRO A 49 9.09 -8.01 25.54
N GLU A 50 9.97 -7.78 24.57
CA GLU A 50 10.50 -6.45 24.27
C GLU A 50 9.41 -5.58 23.61
N LEU A 51 8.64 -6.16 22.69
CA LEU A 51 7.53 -5.44 22.04
C LEU A 51 6.40 -5.13 23.02
N LEU A 52 6.15 -6.00 24.00
CA LEU A 52 5.19 -5.73 25.08
C LEU A 52 5.66 -4.59 26.00
N ALA A 53 6.94 -4.56 26.36
CA ALA A 53 7.49 -3.46 27.15
C ALA A 53 7.42 -2.12 26.39
N LEU A 54 7.73 -2.13 25.09
CA LEU A 54 7.59 -0.94 24.25
C LEU A 54 6.12 -0.54 24.05
N GLU A 55 5.18 -1.49 24.03
CA GLU A 55 3.74 -1.20 23.99
C GLU A 55 3.28 -0.45 25.25
N GLU A 56 3.73 -0.88 26.43
CA GLU A 56 3.40 -0.20 27.69
C GLU A 56 3.88 1.25 27.68
N GLU A 57 5.11 1.48 27.22
CA GLU A 57 5.67 2.82 27.08
C GLU A 57 4.94 3.66 26.03
N TYR A 58 4.68 3.08 24.85
CA TYR A 58 3.87 3.70 23.81
C TYR A 58 2.51 4.13 24.36
N ASN A 59 1.83 3.27 25.13
CA ASN A 59 0.53 3.58 25.71
C ASN A 59 0.62 4.71 26.74
N ALA A 60 1.68 4.76 27.55
CA ALA A 60 1.91 5.86 28.48
C ALA A 60 2.04 7.20 27.73
N ILE A 61 2.75 7.23 26.61
CA ILE A 61 2.92 8.44 25.77
C ILE A 61 1.62 8.78 25.01
N ALA A 62 1.01 7.80 24.36
CA ALA A 62 -0.17 7.97 23.51
C ALA A 62 -1.45 8.31 24.29
N SER A 63 -1.55 7.94 25.56
CA SER A 63 -2.68 8.26 26.43
C SER A 63 -2.76 9.74 26.82
N ALA A 64 -1.70 10.53 26.59
CA ALA A 64 -1.69 11.96 26.88
C ALA A 64 -2.61 12.79 25.96
N VAL A 65 -3.14 12.21 24.88
CA VAL A 65 -3.90 12.93 23.86
C VAL A 65 -5.39 13.04 24.20
N PRO A 66 -5.97 14.25 24.27
CA PRO A 66 -7.42 14.44 24.35
C PRO A 66 -8.08 14.30 22.97
N LEU A 67 -7.88 13.16 22.30
CA LEU A 67 -8.16 12.98 20.87
C LEU A 67 -9.63 13.19 20.53
N GLU A 68 -10.54 12.67 21.35
CA GLU A 68 -11.98 12.78 21.07
C GLU A 68 -12.45 14.23 21.12
N ALA A 69 -11.88 15.04 22.01
CA ALA A 69 -12.16 16.48 22.05
C ALA A 69 -11.60 17.19 20.80
N ALA A 70 -10.40 16.81 20.35
CA ALA A 70 -9.78 17.37 19.14
C ALA A 70 -10.57 17.02 17.86
N LYS A 71 -11.01 15.76 17.73
CA LYS A 71 -11.88 15.29 16.64
C LYS A 71 -13.21 16.04 16.65
N ALA A 72 -13.84 16.21 17.82
CA ALA A 72 -15.07 16.96 17.94
C ALA A 72 -14.89 18.43 17.50
N ALA A 73 -13.78 19.06 17.88
CA ALA A 73 -13.45 20.42 17.47
C ALA A 73 -13.19 20.54 15.95
N ALA A 74 -12.49 19.58 15.35
CA ALA A 74 -12.26 19.53 13.90
C ALA A 74 -13.59 19.45 13.12
N ARG A 75 -14.48 18.53 13.52
CA ARG A 75 -15.83 18.39 12.92
C ARG A 75 -16.65 19.67 13.03
N ALA A 76 -16.59 20.34 14.17
CA ALA A 76 -17.30 21.61 14.38
C ALA A 76 -16.79 22.73 13.48
N ALA A 77 -15.47 22.78 13.22
CA ALA A 77 -14.86 23.76 12.34
C ALA A 77 -15.25 23.53 10.86
N GLU A 78 -15.30 22.28 10.41
CA GLU A 78 -15.70 21.91 9.05
C GLU A 78 -17.20 22.13 8.79
N GLY A 79 -18.06 21.78 9.77
CA GLY A 79 -19.51 21.96 9.67
C GLY A 79 -19.97 23.42 9.60
N GLY A 80 -19.13 24.38 9.99
CA GLY A 80 -19.41 25.81 9.90
C GLY A 80 -19.28 26.41 8.50
N GLN A 81 -18.57 25.75 7.58
CA GLN A 81 -18.24 26.31 6.26
C GLN A 81 -19.17 25.82 5.13
N GLY A 82 -20.04 24.83 5.38
CA GLY A 82 -20.79 24.13 4.32
C GLY A 82 -22.28 24.46 4.16
N ARG A 83 -22.81 25.58 4.68
CA ARG A 83 -24.27 25.85 4.65
C ARG A 83 -24.77 26.88 3.64
N GLU A 84 -23.92 27.36 2.72
CA GLU A 84 -24.36 28.14 1.56
C GLU A 84 -24.09 27.36 0.26
N SER A 85 -25.15 27.14 -0.53
CA SER A 85 -25.20 26.49 -1.87
C SER A 85 -25.30 24.96 -1.94
N ALA A 86 -26.43 24.41 -1.47
CA ALA A 86 -26.91 23.12 -1.99
C ALA A 86 -27.62 23.35 -3.34
N HIS A 87 -26.95 23.04 -4.46
CA HIS A 87 -27.61 22.78 -5.73
C HIS A 87 -28.08 21.31 -5.76
N PRO A 88 -29.33 21.01 -6.20
CA PRO A 88 -29.81 19.64 -6.27
C PRO A 88 -29.16 18.94 -7.48
N VAL A 89 -28.43 17.85 -7.22
CA VAL A 89 -27.93 16.94 -8.25
C VAL A 89 -28.88 15.75 -8.33
N GLY A 90 -29.38 15.48 -9.54
CA GLY A 90 -30.33 14.39 -9.82
C GLY A 90 -29.68 13.01 -9.82
N ASP A 91 -30.49 12.03 -9.43
CA ASP A 91 -30.17 10.59 -9.44
C ASP A 91 -30.13 10.05 -10.88
N GLU A 92 -29.06 9.35 -11.26
CA GLU A 92 -29.09 8.30 -12.31
C GLU A 92 -28.15 7.11 -11.97
N ASP A 93 -28.80 5.96 -11.81
CA ASP A 93 -28.47 4.53 -12.01
C ASP A 93 -27.01 3.99 -12.15
N GLY A 94 -26.65 3.10 -11.20
CA GLY A 94 -26.54 1.65 -11.45
C GLY A 94 -25.29 1.05 -12.12
N ALA A 95 -24.35 0.53 -11.33
CA ALA A 95 -23.58 -0.69 -11.66
C ALA A 95 -22.89 -1.27 -10.40
N ALA A 96 -23.26 -2.50 -10.00
CA ALA A 96 -22.67 -3.23 -8.89
C ALA A 96 -21.30 -3.80 -9.29
N SER A 97 -20.24 -3.43 -8.55
CA SER A 97 -18.96 -4.12 -8.57
C SER A 97 -18.59 -4.54 -7.15
N ALA A 98 -18.07 -5.75 -7.01
CA ALA A 98 -17.61 -6.33 -5.76
C ALA A 98 -16.31 -5.65 -5.31
N GLY A 99 -16.43 -4.44 -4.80
CA GLY A 99 -15.49 -3.79 -3.91
C GLY A 99 -16.32 -3.27 -2.75
N GLY A 100 -16.01 -3.68 -1.52
CA GLY A 100 -16.69 -3.16 -0.33
C GLY A 100 -16.75 -1.65 -0.42
N ASN A 101 -17.96 -1.11 -0.52
CA ASN A 101 -18.18 0.25 -1.00
C ASN A 101 -17.50 1.19 -0.01
N LEU A 102 -16.40 1.84 -0.41
CA LEU A 102 -15.71 2.84 0.39
C LEU A 102 -16.73 3.87 0.90
N GLN A 103 -17.74 4.19 0.09
CA GLN A 103 -18.87 5.04 0.48
C GLN A 103 -19.73 4.47 1.63
N GLU A 104 -19.91 3.15 1.76
CA GLU A 104 -20.60 2.50 2.89
C GLU A 104 -19.73 2.49 4.15
N LEU A 105 -18.42 2.22 4.04
CA LEU A 105 -17.48 2.36 5.17
C LEU A 105 -17.39 3.81 5.65
N LEU A 106 -17.32 4.78 4.71
CA LEU A 106 -17.37 6.21 4.99
C LEU A 106 -18.74 6.62 5.58
N ARG A 107 -19.85 6.03 5.14
CA ARG A 107 -21.20 6.28 5.71
C ARG A 107 -21.33 5.71 7.12
N ALA A 108 -20.89 4.47 7.34
CA ALA A 108 -20.87 3.83 8.65
C ALA A 108 -19.96 4.58 9.63
N ALA A 109 -18.89 5.18 9.11
CA ALA A 109 -17.98 6.01 9.88
C ALA A 109 -18.47 7.46 10.10
N GLY A 110 -19.57 7.93 9.47
CA GLY A 110 -20.14 9.27 9.71
C GLY A 110 -19.79 10.36 8.69
N GLY A 111 -19.41 10.01 7.46
CA GLY A 111 -19.05 10.93 6.37
C GLY A 111 -17.54 11.22 6.27
N MET A 112 -17.13 11.93 5.20
CA MET A 112 -15.71 12.25 4.93
C MET A 112 -15.02 13.00 6.09
N GLY A 113 -15.75 13.84 6.83
CA GLY A 113 -15.26 14.54 8.03
C GLY A 113 -15.17 13.68 9.31
N SER A 114 -15.40 12.36 9.22
CA SER A 114 -15.45 11.46 10.38
C SER A 114 -14.38 10.36 10.37
N VAL A 115 -13.61 10.22 9.30
CA VAL A 115 -12.62 9.13 9.16
C VAL A 115 -11.22 9.61 9.56
N TYR A 116 -11.12 10.18 10.77
CA TYR A 116 -9.82 10.27 11.43
C TYR A 116 -9.56 8.94 12.14
N GLY A 117 -8.88 8.06 11.42
CA GLY A 117 -8.42 6.78 11.90
C GLY A 117 -6.95 6.84 12.35
N GLU A 118 -6.62 6.21 13.48
CA GLU A 118 -5.24 6.12 13.97
C GLU A 118 -4.64 4.73 13.75
N MET A 119 -3.36 4.70 13.34
CA MET A 119 -2.61 3.45 13.33
C MET A 119 -2.36 2.99 14.76
N GLY A 120 -2.78 1.78 15.08
CA GLY A 120 -2.50 1.17 16.37
C GLY A 120 -1.04 0.71 16.47
N TRP A 121 -0.56 0.54 17.71
CA TRP A 121 0.78 0.03 18.02
C TRP A 121 1.12 -1.23 17.22
N TRP A 122 0.27 -2.26 17.31
CA TRP A 122 0.53 -3.55 16.66
C TRP A 122 0.56 -3.48 15.13
N ALA A 123 -0.19 -2.56 14.52
CA ALA A 123 -0.12 -2.36 13.08
C ALA A 123 1.23 -1.74 12.67
N MET A 124 1.75 -0.79 13.47
CA MET A 124 3.10 -0.26 13.30
C MET A 124 4.17 -1.34 13.51
N VAL A 125 4.05 -2.17 14.55
CA VAL A 125 4.96 -3.30 14.79
C VAL A 125 5.03 -4.19 13.56
N CYS A 126 3.89 -4.61 13.01
CA CYS A 126 3.90 -5.51 11.87
C CYS A 126 4.44 -4.85 10.58
N ILE A 127 4.25 -3.54 10.40
CA ILE A 127 4.87 -2.79 9.28
C ILE A 127 6.39 -2.84 9.42
N PHE A 128 6.92 -2.54 10.60
CA PHE A 128 8.36 -2.52 10.87
C PHE A 128 8.98 -3.92 10.78
N ASP A 129 8.30 -4.95 11.27
CA ASP A 129 8.69 -6.35 11.09
C ASP A 129 8.74 -6.74 9.61
N SER A 130 7.71 -6.40 8.82
CA SER A 130 7.73 -6.64 7.38
C SER A 130 8.91 -5.93 6.70
N ILE A 131 9.17 -4.66 7.03
CA ILE A 131 10.34 -3.93 6.50
C ILE A 131 11.64 -4.66 6.86
N ALA A 132 11.81 -5.08 8.12
CA ALA A 132 12.99 -5.80 8.58
C ALA A 132 13.19 -7.11 7.80
N ARG A 133 12.14 -7.93 7.65
CA ARG A 133 12.16 -9.19 6.87
C ARG A 133 12.50 -8.98 5.39
N HIS A 134 12.18 -7.82 4.84
CA HIS A 134 12.47 -7.45 3.44
C HIS A 134 13.77 -6.65 3.28
N GLY A 135 14.70 -6.79 4.23
CA GLY A 135 16.06 -6.23 4.14
C GLY A 135 16.22 -4.84 4.75
N GLY A 136 15.29 -4.42 5.59
CA GLY A 136 15.41 -3.28 6.49
C GLY A 136 15.38 -1.91 5.83
N LEU A 137 15.59 -0.89 6.68
CA LEU A 137 15.79 0.49 6.25
C LEU A 137 17.17 0.67 5.59
N PRO A 138 17.36 1.71 4.76
CA PRO A 138 18.69 2.14 4.31
C PRO A 138 19.66 2.32 5.49
N ALA A 139 20.93 2.04 5.25
CA ALA A 139 21.97 2.18 6.28
C ALA A 139 22.20 3.67 6.63
N GLY A 140 22.53 3.92 7.90
CA GLY A 140 22.77 5.26 8.43
C GLY A 140 21.49 5.93 8.97
N PRO A 141 21.63 7.10 9.61
CA PRO A 141 20.48 7.81 10.15
C PRO A 141 19.66 8.42 9.00
N GLY A 142 18.35 8.23 9.04
CA GLY A 142 17.41 8.83 8.11
C GLY A 142 16.18 9.38 8.81
N ASP A 143 15.27 10.01 8.08
CA ASP A 143 14.03 10.51 8.68
C ASP A 143 12.90 9.50 8.55
N PHE A 144 12.05 9.46 9.57
CA PHE A 144 10.69 8.96 9.47
C PHE A 144 9.76 10.15 9.23
N VAL A 145 8.89 10.06 8.23
CA VAL A 145 7.90 11.08 7.92
C VAL A 145 6.50 10.48 7.94
N ASP A 146 5.59 11.07 8.73
CA ASP A 146 4.19 10.69 8.82
C ASP A 146 3.31 11.76 8.18
N ILE A 147 2.67 11.44 7.05
CA ILE A 147 1.79 12.31 6.30
C ILE A 147 0.34 12.04 6.72
N GLY A 148 -0.32 13.07 7.25
CA GLY A 148 -1.58 12.90 7.97
C GLY A 148 -1.32 12.36 9.38
N ALA A 149 -0.30 12.89 10.05
CA ALA A 149 0.18 12.42 11.34
C ALA A 149 -0.89 12.50 12.44
N GLY A 150 -1.88 13.37 12.24
CA GLY A 150 -2.86 13.82 13.20
C GLY A 150 -2.37 13.89 14.63
N SER A 151 -2.69 12.92 15.49
CA SER A 151 -2.32 12.96 16.91
C SER A 151 -0.84 12.68 17.18
N GLY A 152 -0.05 12.29 16.18
CA GLY A 152 1.39 12.02 16.33
C GLY A 152 1.70 10.69 17.01
N LYS A 153 0.70 9.81 17.23
CA LYS A 153 0.94 8.49 17.82
C LYS A 153 1.80 7.59 16.94
N ALA A 154 1.60 7.59 15.63
CA ALA A 154 2.42 6.79 14.73
C ALA A 154 3.90 7.24 14.73
N LEU A 155 4.17 8.54 14.92
CA LEU A 155 5.52 9.05 15.17
C LEU A 155 6.15 8.48 16.45
N ALA A 156 5.41 8.48 17.57
CA ALA A 156 5.89 7.89 18.81
C ALA A 156 6.17 6.38 18.65
N ALA A 157 5.27 5.67 17.97
CA ALA A 157 5.48 4.26 17.66
C ALA A 157 6.72 4.04 16.79
N ALA A 158 6.90 4.83 15.72
CA ALA A 158 8.07 4.76 14.86
C ALA A 158 9.37 5.06 15.62
N GLY A 159 9.36 6.05 16.52
CA GLY A 159 10.49 6.37 17.38
C GLY A 159 10.93 5.20 18.26
N LEU A 160 9.98 4.47 18.85
CA LEU A 160 10.25 3.27 19.66
C LEU A 160 10.69 2.07 18.81
N LEU A 161 10.11 1.90 17.61
CA LEU A 161 10.37 0.76 16.73
C LEU A 161 11.60 0.92 15.81
N GLY A 162 12.16 2.12 15.71
CA GLY A 162 13.22 2.44 14.76
C GLY A 162 14.43 1.51 14.80
N GLN A 163 14.83 1.05 15.99
CA GLN A 163 15.97 0.14 16.16
C GLN A 163 15.71 -1.26 15.60
N ARG A 164 14.44 -1.70 15.52
CA ARG A 164 14.07 -3.02 14.98
C ARG A 164 14.17 -3.07 13.47
N ALA A 165 13.86 -1.97 12.78
CA ALA A 165 13.87 -1.92 11.32
C ALA A 165 15.29 -1.82 10.70
N THR A 166 16.30 -1.54 11.52
CA THR A 166 17.73 -1.51 11.12
C THR A 166 18.47 -2.81 11.43
N ALA A 167 17.90 -3.71 12.25
CA ALA A 167 18.61 -4.80 12.91
C ALA A 167 18.97 -6.03 12.04
N THR A 168 18.64 -6.08 10.75
CA THR A 168 18.88 -7.28 9.93
C THR A 168 20.23 -7.31 9.21
N ASN A 169 21.07 -6.30 9.38
CA ASN A 169 22.39 -6.25 8.76
C ASN A 169 23.48 -6.31 9.84
N GLU A 170 23.93 -7.53 10.21
CA GLU A 170 24.99 -7.75 11.22
C GLU A 170 26.28 -6.97 10.94
N ALA A 171 26.52 -6.59 9.68
CA ALA A 171 27.68 -5.80 9.26
C ALA A 171 27.60 -4.29 9.57
N ALA A 172 26.41 -3.75 9.89
CA ALA A 172 26.19 -2.30 9.99
C ALA A 172 26.41 -1.71 11.40
N GLY A 173 26.55 -2.55 12.44
CA GLY A 173 26.63 -2.09 13.83
C GLY A 173 25.33 -1.42 14.33
N PRO A 174 25.26 -1.02 15.61
CA PRO A 174 24.10 -0.31 16.14
C PRO A 174 24.03 1.09 15.54
N THR A 175 23.20 1.27 14.52
CA THR A 175 22.87 2.60 13.97
C THR A 175 21.81 3.27 14.83
N GLU A 176 22.04 4.54 15.18
CA GLU A 176 20.95 5.43 15.63
C GLU A 176 19.81 5.36 14.60
N SER A 177 18.60 5.06 15.06
CA SER A 177 17.51 4.65 14.16
C SER A 177 16.99 5.81 13.30
N TRP A 178 16.84 7.00 13.87
CA TRP A 178 16.25 8.15 13.20
C TRP A 178 17.08 9.41 13.41
N ALA A 179 17.37 10.12 12.32
CA ALA A 179 17.85 11.50 12.38
C ALA A 179 16.73 12.42 12.87
N ARG A 180 15.52 12.29 12.30
CA ARG A 180 14.33 13.08 12.65
C ARG A 180 13.06 12.24 12.59
N LEU A 181 12.11 12.62 13.43
CA LEU A 181 10.73 12.10 13.45
C LEU A 181 9.80 13.25 13.07
N ARG A 182 9.31 13.27 11.82
CA ARG A 182 8.54 14.39 11.25
C ARG A 182 7.09 14.00 11.01
N GLY A 183 6.14 14.79 11.51
CA GLY A 183 4.71 14.59 11.27
C GLY A 183 4.10 15.80 10.61
N ILE A 184 3.31 15.59 9.56
CA ILE A 184 2.61 16.64 8.85
C ILE A 184 1.11 16.45 9.04
N GLU A 185 0.44 17.49 9.52
CA GLU A 185 -1.01 17.49 9.73
C GLU A 185 -1.62 18.81 9.22
N SER A 186 -2.71 18.73 8.46
CA SER A 186 -3.38 19.90 7.89
C SER A 186 -4.49 20.45 8.81
N SER A 187 -5.08 19.60 9.65
CA SER A 187 -6.12 19.96 10.60
C SER A 187 -5.53 20.59 11.87
N ARG A 188 -5.72 21.90 12.02
CA ARG A 188 -5.25 22.64 13.20
C ARG A 188 -5.71 22.07 14.54
N PRO A 189 -6.99 21.67 14.74
CA PRO A 189 -7.41 21.08 16.02
C PRO A 189 -6.72 19.75 16.32
N VAL A 190 -6.48 18.92 15.31
CA VAL A 190 -5.81 17.63 15.47
C VAL A 190 -4.30 17.83 15.70
N HIS A 191 -3.65 18.73 14.96
CA HIS A 191 -2.26 19.15 15.20
C HIS A 191 -2.06 19.69 16.62
N SER A 192 -2.99 20.52 17.11
CA SER A 192 -2.94 21.01 18.48
C SER A 192 -2.96 19.86 19.51
N ALA A 193 -3.67 18.77 19.22
CA ALA A 193 -3.70 17.60 20.09
C ALA A 193 -2.41 16.78 20.04
N SER A 194 -1.70 16.74 18.91
CA SER A 194 -0.43 16.01 18.81
C SER A 194 0.71 16.63 19.60
N LEU A 195 0.63 17.93 19.90
CA LEU A 195 1.58 18.57 20.81
C LEU A 195 1.61 17.92 22.21
N ALA A 196 0.51 17.28 22.63
CA ALA A 196 0.48 16.50 23.87
C ALA A 196 1.34 15.23 23.77
N VAL A 197 1.34 14.53 22.63
CA VAL A 197 2.24 13.39 22.38
C VAL A 197 3.69 13.85 22.37
N ALA A 198 4.02 14.92 21.66
CA ALA A 198 5.38 15.45 21.62
C ALA A 198 5.88 15.86 23.02
N SER A 199 5.00 16.45 23.84
CA SER A 199 5.33 16.81 25.22
C SER A 199 5.55 15.57 26.09
N ALA A 200 4.70 14.55 25.99
CA ALA A 200 4.85 13.29 26.72
C ALA A 200 6.11 12.52 26.28
N TRP A 201 6.41 12.50 24.98
CA TRP A 201 7.64 11.95 24.41
C TRP A 201 8.90 12.61 25.00
N ALA A 202 8.92 13.95 25.03
CA ALA A 202 10.03 14.70 25.62
C ALA A 202 10.14 14.48 27.13
N ALA A 203 9.00 14.41 27.85
CA ALA A 203 8.98 14.14 29.29
C ALA A 203 9.49 12.72 29.64
N ALA A 204 9.31 11.76 28.72
CA ALA A 204 9.91 10.42 28.81
C ALA A 204 11.42 10.40 28.47
N GLY A 205 12.03 11.54 28.14
CA GLY A 205 13.45 11.65 27.83
C GLY A 205 13.83 11.06 26.47
N ARG A 206 12.87 10.92 25.55
CA ARG A 206 13.08 10.29 24.25
C ARG A 206 13.63 11.26 23.20
N LEU A 207 14.47 10.72 22.33
CA LEU A 207 15.10 11.42 21.20
C LEU A 207 14.99 10.57 19.91
N PRO A 208 15.03 11.19 18.72
CA PRO A 208 14.98 12.64 18.50
C PRO A 208 13.62 13.25 18.91
N ALA A 209 13.53 14.58 18.98
CA ALA A 209 12.26 15.24 19.26
C ALA A 209 11.26 14.99 18.12
N LEU A 210 9.97 14.98 18.44
CA LEU A 210 8.90 14.89 17.42
C LEU A 210 8.69 16.27 16.78
N GLU A 211 8.98 16.38 15.49
CA GLU A 211 8.81 17.58 14.68
C GLU A 211 7.41 17.59 14.06
N LEU A 212 6.47 18.27 14.71
CA LEU A 212 5.05 18.33 14.29
C LEU A 212 4.75 19.60 13.50
N MET A 213 4.49 19.45 12.21
CA MET A 213 4.25 20.54 11.26
C MET A 213 2.76 20.67 10.96
N LEU A 214 2.25 21.91 11.01
CA LEU A 214 0.89 22.26 10.62
C LEU A 214 0.91 22.84 9.20
N GLY A 215 0.32 22.13 8.24
CA GLY A 215 0.26 22.60 6.85
C GLY A 215 -0.21 21.53 5.87
N ASP A 216 -0.22 21.88 4.59
CA ASP A 216 -0.49 20.93 3.51
C ASP A 216 0.73 20.05 3.26
N ALA A 217 0.54 18.74 3.12
CA ALA A 217 1.64 17.81 2.90
C ALA A 217 2.46 18.10 1.64
N THR A 218 1.86 18.74 0.64
CA THR A 218 2.53 19.11 -0.62
C THR A 218 3.53 20.26 -0.47
N ASP A 219 3.48 21.00 0.64
CA ASP A 219 4.41 22.11 0.94
C ASP A 219 5.74 21.63 1.56
N TYR A 220 5.86 20.34 1.91
CA TYR A 220 7.01 19.81 2.65
C TYR A 220 7.88 18.87 1.81
N SER A 221 9.19 19.04 1.94
CA SER A 221 10.18 18.16 1.29
C SER A 221 10.31 16.82 2.03
N LEU A 222 10.37 15.74 1.24
CA LEU A 222 10.70 14.38 1.68
C LEU A 222 12.20 14.07 1.60
N GLU A 223 13.05 15.08 1.40
CA GLU A 223 14.50 14.91 1.42
C GLU A 223 14.98 14.36 2.77
N GLY A 224 15.88 13.38 2.71
CA GLY A 224 16.38 12.67 3.89
C GLY A 224 15.42 11.60 4.45
N ALA A 225 14.19 11.50 3.94
CA ALA A 225 13.26 10.45 4.36
C ALA A 225 13.77 9.07 3.94
N THR A 226 13.79 8.16 4.90
CA THR A 226 14.07 6.73 4.68
C THR A 226 12.83 5.87 4.83
N LEU A 227 11.83 6.37 5.58
CA LEU A 227 10.51 5.78 5.67
C LEU A 227 9.46 6.90 5.69
N VAL A 228 8.52 6.84 4.75
CA VAL A 228 7.32 7.68 4.74
C VAL A 228 6.12 6.79 5.04
N LEU A 229 5.30 7.18 6.00
CA LEU A 229 3.98 6.63 6.26
C LEU A 229 2.94 7.65 5.79
N ALA A 230 1.96 7.21 5.00
CA ALA A 230 0.82 8.03 4.60
C ALA A 230 -0.47 7.30 4.98
N HIS A 231 -1.23 7.87 5.92
CA HIS A 231 -2.56 7.38 6.29
C HIS A 231 -3.61 7.73 5.21
N SER A 232 -3.40 7.16 4.02
CA SER A 232 -4.02 7.60 2.76
C SER A 232 -5.47 7.15 2.51
N THR A 233 -6.15 6.58 3.51
CA THR A 233 -7.52 6.05 3.37
C THR A 233 -8.51 7.10 2.86
N ALA A 234 -8.34 8.35 3.29
CA ALA A 234 -9.21 9.47 2.90
C ALA A 234 -8.54 10.52 2.00
N PHE A 235 -7.32 10.27 1.50
CA PHE A 235 -6.62 11.26 0.68
C PHE A 235 -7.29 11.40 -0.70
N GLY A 236 -7.22 12.57 -1.32
CA GLY A 236 -7.63 12.73 -2.72
C GLY A 236 -6.62 12.09 -3.69
N ASP A 237 -7.01 11.86 -4.95
CA ASP A 237 -6.09 11.38 -5.99
C ASP A 237 -4.97 12.40 -6.26
N GLU A 238 -5.29 13.70 -6.22
CA GLU A 238 -4.31 14.79 -6.39
C GLU A 238 -3.23 14.74 -5.30
N LEU A 239 -3.62 14.59 -4.04
CA LEU A 239 -2.68 14.48 -2.93
C LEU A 239 -1.83 13.21 -3.04
N MET A 240 -2.43 12.07 -3.41
CA MET A 240 -1.69 10.82 -3.60
C MET A 240 -0.65 10.94 -4.73
N GLU A 241 -0.99 11.59 -5.84
CA GLU A 241 -0.06 11.83 -6.94
C GLU A 241 1.07 12.78 -6.52
N ALA A 242 0.76 13.83 -5.76
CA ALA A 242 1.76 14.74 -5.22
C ALA A 242 2.73 14.05 -4.24
N ILE A 243 2.22 13.19 -3.34
CA ILE A 243 3.06 12.37 -2.46
C ILE A 243 3.97 11.44 -3.27
N ALA A 244 3.44 10.78 -4.30
CA ALA A 244 4.24 9.90 -5.16
C ALA A 244 5.33 10.65 -5.92
N GLN A 245 5.03 11.86 -6.42
CA GLN A 245 6.00 12.73 -7.07
C GLN A 245 7.10 13.19 -6.10
N ALA A 246 6.71 13.71 -4.92
CA ALA A 246 7.67 14.17 -3.92
C ALA A 246 8.58 13.03 -3.45
N ALA A 247 8.02 11.84 -3.26
CA ALA A 247 8.80 10.66 -2.87
C ALA A 247 9.78 10.26 -3.99
N GLU A 248 9.34 10.30 -5.25
CA GLU A 248 10.22 10.00 -6.39
C GLU A 248 11.39 10.96 -6.53
N GLU A 249 11.15 12.26 -6.33
CA GLU A 249 12.18 13.28 -6.50
C GLU A 249 13.20 13.29 -5.35
N ALA A 250 12.75 13.03 -4.12
CA ALA A 250 13.54 13.31 -2.93
C ALA A 250 14.10 12.07 -2.22
N MET A 251 13.47 10.90 -2.35
CA MET A 251 13.85 9.73 -1.55
C MET A 251 14.93 8.87 -2.21
N GLN A 252 15.88 8.44 -1.38
CA GLN A 252 17.02 7.63 -1.83
C GLN A 252 16.64 6.16 -2.11
N PRO A 253 17.43 5.45 -2.93
CA PRO A 253 17.28 4.01 -3.13
C PRO A 253 17.24 3.22 -1.82
N GLY A 254 16.38 2.21 -1.77
CA GLY A 254 16.16 1.38 -0.59
C GLY A 254 15.19 1.98 0.44
N ALA A 255 14.85 3.26 0.34
CA ALA A 255 13.86 3.91 1.21
C ALA A 255 12.45 3.33 1.00
N TRP A 256 11.55 3.60 1.94
CA TRP A 256 10.23 2.99 1.99
C TRP A 256 9.10 4.01 1.99
N VAL A 257 8.02 3.71 1.27
CA VAL A 257 6.74 4.43 1.34
C VAL A 257 5.64 3.44 1.71
N VAL A 258 4.95 3.71 2.80
CA VAL A 258 3.86 2.91 3.33
C VAL A 258 2.55 3.67 3.17
N THR A 259 1.59 3.08 2.46
CA THR A 259 0.27 3.68 2.24
C THR A 259 -0.84 2.76 2.72
N LEU A 260 -2.01 3.34 3.04
CA LEU A 260 -3.18 2.62 3.52
C LEU A 260 -4.34 2.73 2.54
N THR A 261 -5.09 1.62 2.39
CA THR A 261 -6.28 1.44 1.54
C THR A 261 -6.02 1.54 0.04
N ARG A 262 -5.15 2.45 -0.39
CA ARG A 262 -4.73 2.61 -1.79
C ARG A 262 -3.21 2.51 -1.91
N PRO A 263 -2.70 1.85 -2.96
CA PRO A 263 -1.27 1.83 -3.23
C PRO A 263 -0.78 3.22 -3.65
N LEU A 264 0.55 3.41 -3.63
CA LEU A 264 1.18 4.60 -4.20
C LEU A 264 0.89 4.64 -5.72
N PRO A 265 0.36 5.74 -6.27
CA PRO A 265 -0.02 5.78 -7.68
C PRO A 265 1.19 5.67 -8.59
N ARG A 266 1.06 4.84 -9.63
CA ARG A 266 2.11 4.61 -10.65
C ARG A 266 3.47 4.24 -10.06
N ALA A 267 3.50 3.69 -8.83
CA ALA A 267 4.71 3.43 -8.05
C ALA A 267 5.83 2.83 -8.90
N ALA A 268 5.51 1.79 -9.65
CA ALA A 268 6.52 1.02 -10.35
C ALA A 268 7.09 1.71 -11.61
N ALA A 269 6.31 2.56 -12.28
CA ALA A 269 6.82 3.47 -13.32
C ALA A 269 7.71 4.56 -12.71
N ARG A 270 7.40 4.99 -11.49
CA ARG A 270 8.16 5.96 -10.69
C ARG A 270 9.36 5.34 -9.96
N GLY A 271 9.76 4.11 -10.26
CA GLY A 271 10.92 3.45 -9.65
C GLY A 271 10.70 2.88 -8.24
N TRP A 272 9.47 2.49 -7.90
CA TRP A 272 9.13 1.85 -6.62
C TRP A 272 8.64 0.41 -6.81
N ASP A 273 9.19 -0.52 -6.04
CA ASP A 273 8.73 -1.91 -6.02
C ASP A 273 7.66 -2.08 -4.94
N LEU A 274 6.47 -2.59 -5.28
CA LEU A 274 5.49 -3.02 -4.29
C LEU A 274 5.97 -4.34 -3.69
N VAL A 275 6.51 -4.27 -2.47
CA VAL A 275 7.10 -5.43 -1.78
C VAL A 275 6.03 -6.26 -1.09
N GLU A 276 5.05 -5.58 -0.47
CA GLU A 276 4.00 -6.25 0.29
C GLU A 276 2.71 -5.44 0.23
N ALA A 277 1.58 -6.13 0.13
CA ALA A 277 0.25 -5.56 0.32
C ALA A 277 -0.54 -6.50 1.22
N ARG A 278 -0.80 -6.11 2.47
CA ARG A 278 -1.48 -6.97 3.45
C ARG A 278 -2.60 -6.23 4.12
N ARG A 279 -3.72 -6.93 4.34
CA ARG A 279 -4.84 -6.42 5.15
C ARG A 279 -4.44 -6.47 6.61
N ARG A 280 -4.54 -5.34 7.30
CA ARG A 280 -4.18 -5.19 8.72
C ARG A 280 -5.32 -4.54 9.48
N THR A 281 -5.48 -4.89 10.75
CA THR A 281 -6.44 -4.23 11.64
C THR A 281 -5.84 -2.92 12.16
N VAL A 282 -6.56 -1.83 11.92
CA VAL A 282 -6.27 -0.47 12.40
C VAL A 282 -7.42 0.02 13.29
N SER A 283 -7.32 1.21 13.89
CA SER A 283 -8.28 1.63 14.93
C SER A 283 -9.74 1.76 14.44
N TRP A 284 -9.97 1.78 13.12
CA TRP A 284 -11.27 1.96 12.50
C TRP A 284 -11.74 0.74 11.68
N GLY A 285 -11.05 -0.40 11.81
CA GLY A 285 -11.37 -1.63 11.09
C GLY A 285 -10.18 -2.15 10.30
N ALA A 286 -10.44 -2.92 9.25
CA ALA A 286 -9.38 -3.47 8.41
C ALA A 286 -9.02 -2.53 7.26
N ALA A 287 -7.72 -2.35 7.00
CA ALA A 287 -7.19 -1.60 5.88
C ALA A 287 -6.05 -2.38 5.21
N THR A 288 -5.95 -2.31 3.88
CA THR A 288 -4.79 -2.84 3.17
C THR A 288 -3.63 -1.88 3.34
N VAL A 289 -2.51 -2.37 3.86
CA VAL A 289 -1.26 -1.63 3.99
C VAL A 289 -0.32 -2.06 2.87
N PHE A 290 0.15 -1.09 2.10
CA PHE A 290 1.06 -1.29 0.97
C PHE A 290 2.45 -0.79 1.32
N LEU A 291 3.45 -1.65 1.22
CA LEU A 291 4.86 -1.34 1.44
C LEU A 291 5.57 -1.24 0.09
N HIS A 292 5.98 -0.04 -0.27
CA HIS A 292 6.78 0.22 -1.47
C HIS A 292 8.23 0.50 -1.09
N ARG A 293 9.17 -0.10 -1.82
CA ARG A 293 10.60 0.16 -1.66
C ARG A 293 11.17 0.87 -2.88
N ARG A 294 11.94 1.94 -2.65
CA ARG A 294 12.60 2.71 -3.70
C ARG A 294 13.66 1.85 -4.37
N ARG A 295 13.59 1.72 -5.69
CA ARG A 295 14.59 1.00 -6.45
C ARG A 295 15.82 1.87 -6.72
N ALA A 296 16.98 1.25 -6.91
CA ALA A 296 18.15 1.95 -7.40
C ALA A 296 17.92 2.45 -8.85
N PRO A 297 18.44 3.64 -9.21
CA PRO A 297 18.34 4.17 -10.56
C PRO A 297 18.91 3.19 -11.59
N GLY A 298 18.22 3.05 -12.72
CA GLY A 298 18.64 2.17 -13.82
C GLY A 298 18.36 0.67 -13.59
N VAL A 299 17.86 0.26 -12.42
CA VAL A 299 17.45 -1.12 -12.19
C VAL A 299 16.03 -1.31 -12.74
N ALA A 300 15.84 -2.25 -13.67
CA ALA A 300 14.51 -2.57 -14.19
C ALA A 300 13.69 -3.38 -13.16
N PRO A 301 12.35 -3.28 -13.17
CA PRO A 301 11.50 -4.11 -12.32
C PRO A 301 11.67 -5.57 -12.72
N ARG A 302 11.85 -6.48 -11.76
CA ARG A 302 12.06 -7.90 -12.04
C ARG A 302 10.75 -8.66 -12.06
N CYS A 303 10.22 -8.94 -13.25
CA CYS A 303 9.06 -9.81 -13.42
C CYS A 303 9.35 -11.23 -12.91
N THR A 304 8.38 -11.83 -12.21
CA THR A 304 8.48 -13.21 -11.71
C THR A 304 8.57 -14.28 -12.80
N LEU A 305 8.27 -13.93 -14.06
CA LEU A 305 8.48 -14.79 -15.23
C LEU A 305 9.92 -14.81 -15.73
N TYR A 306 10.72 -13.79 -15.43
CA TYR A 306 12.07 -13.64 -15.93
C TYR A 306 13.07 -13.77 -14.77
N GLY A 307 14.05 -14.66 -14.92
CA GLY A 307 15.12 -14.84 -13.95
C GLY A 307 16.00 -13.59 -13.84
N ALA A 308 16.90 -13.58 -12.85
CA ALA A 308 17.85 -12.47 -12.64
C ALA A 308 18.76 -12.20 -13.85
N SER A 309 18.91 -13.16 -14.77
CA SER A 309 19.66 -13.06 -16.03
C SER A 309 18.85 -12.41 -17.18
N GLY A 310 17.57 -12.09 -16.98
CA GLY A 310 16.69 -11.64 -18.06
C GLY A 310 16.23 -12.75 -19.00
N GLU A 311 16.69 -13.98 -18.79
CA GLU A 311 16.14 -15.15 -19.46
C GLU A 311 14.76 -15.47 -18.88
N VAL A 312 13.83 -15.90 -19.74
CA VAL A 312 12.57 -16.50 -19.28
C VAL A 312 12.99 -17.63 -18.35
N ALA A 313 12.61 -17.54 -17.07
CA ALA A 313 12.89 -18.65 -16.16
C ALA A 313 12.11 -19.84 -16.71
N ALA A 314 12.81 -20.79 -17.33
CA ALA A 314 12.18 -22.00 -17.81
C ALA A 314 11.45 -22.61 -16.60
N PRO A 315 10.12 -22.77 -16.65
CA PRO A 315 9.41 -23.36 -15.53
C PRO A 315 10.01 -24.75 -15.36
N PRO A 316 10.57 -25.07 -14.18
CA PRO A 316 10.99 -26.44 -13.92
C PRO A 316 9.69 -27.25 -13.99
N ASP A 317 9.45 -27.99 -15.07
CA ASP A 317 8.33 -28.95 -15.19
C ASP A 317 7.02 -28.41 -15.81
N GLY A 318 7.02 -27.23 -16.45
CA GLY A 318 5.94 -26.81 -17.35
C GLY A 318 4.66 -26.26 -16.70
N ALA A 319 4.55 -26.28 -15.37
CA ALA A 319 3.54 -25.55 -14.61
C ALA A 319 4.17 -24.25 -14.05
N GLY A 320 3.60 -23.10 -14.38
CA GLY A 320 4.04 -21.83 -13.79
C GLY A 320 3.96 -21.90 -12.27
N GLN A 321 5.08 -21.72 -11.57
CA GLN A 321 5.07 -21.71 -10.10
C GLN A 321 4.28 -20.49 -9.60
N PHE A 322 3.17 -20.75 -8.91
CA PHE A 322 2.48 -19.74 -8.13
C PHE A 322 3.45 -19.19 -7.08
N ARG A 323 3.59 -17.87 -7.06
CA ARG A 323 4.38 -17.17 -6.04
C ARG A 323 3.44 -16.27 -5.26
N SER A 324 3.60 -16.21 -3.94
CA SER A 324 2.92 -15.20 -3.14
C SER A 324 3.49 -13.83 -3.53
N GLN A 325 2.70 -13.03 -4.24
CA GLN A 325 3.11 -11.75 -4.78
C GLN A 325 1.89 -10.82 -4.94
N ALA A 326 2.16 -9.53 -5.15
CA ALA A 326 1.12 -8.59 -5.54
C ALA A 326 0.61 -8.88 -6.96
N TRP A 327 -0.72 -8.96 -7.07
CA TRP A 327 -1.47 -9.21 -8.28
C TRP A 327 -2.27 -7.96 -8.65
N PHE A 328 -2.16 -7.56 -9.92
CA PHE A 328 -2.88 -6.45 -10.52
C PHE A 328 -3.79 -6.93 -11.64
N ASN A 329 -4.93 -6.26 -11.76
CA ASN A 329 -5.81 -6.31 -12.91
C ASN A 329 -5.41 -5.25 -13.93
N CYS A 330 -5.65 -5.50 -15.22
CA CYS A 330 -5.56 -4.49 -16.27
C CYS A 330 -6.79 -4.55 -17.16
N ARG A 331 -7.72 -3.60 -16.96
CA ARG A 331 -8.98 -3.54 -17.71
C ARG A 331 -8.78 -3.39 -19.21
N SER A 332 -7.85 -2.51 -19.63
CA SER A 332 -7.58 -2.26 -21.05
C SER A 332 -7.01 -3.47 -21.79
N CYS A 333 -6.33 -4.38 -21.10
CA CYS A 333 -5.80 -5.61 -21.69
C CYS A 333 -6.64 -6.86 -21.38
N GLY A 334 -7.77 -6.71 -20.68
CA GLY A 334 -8.65 -7.83 -20.30
C GLY A 334 -8.04 -8.82 -19.30
N LEU A 335 -6.96 -8.44 -18.60
CA LEU A 335 -6.36 -9.25 -17.54
C LEU A 335 -7.12 -8.99 -16.24
N LEU A 336 -8.25 -9.68 -16.07
CA LEU A 336 -9.19 -9.51 -14.97
C LEU A 336 -9.53 -10.87 -14.33
N GLY A 337 -10.03 -10.83 -13.10
CA GLY A 337 -10.68 -11.97 -12.46
C GLY A 337 -9.68 -13.03 -12.02
N ALA A 338 -9.53 -14.12 -12.77
CA ALA A 338 -8.53 -15.16 -12.53
C ALA A 338 -7.23 -14.95 -13.33
N SER A 339 -7.22 -13.95 -14.23
CA SER A 339 -6.03 -13.55 -14.98
C SER A 339 -5.53 -12.20 -14.51
N GLY A 340 -4.22 -12.02 -14.51
CA GLY A 340 -3.62 -10.79 -14.01
C GLY A 340 -2.17 -10.58 -14.40
N LEU A 341 -1.55 -9.64 -13.72
CA LEU A 341 -0.15 -9.33 -13.89
C LEU A 341 0.51 -9.04 -12.54
N CYS A 342 1.79 -9.38 -12.43
CA CYS A 342 2.59 -9.05 -11.25
C CYS A 342 2.97 -7.56 -11.25
N SER A 343 3.37 -7.03 -10.08
CA SER A 343 3.82 -5.63 -9.94
C SER A 343 4.84 -5.18 -11.01
N PRO A 344 5.88 -5.97 -11.35
CA PRO A 344 6.81 -5.63 -12.43
C PRO A 344 6.17 -5.48 -13.82
N CYS A 345 5.20 -6.33 -14.16
CA CYS A 345 4.50 -6.23 -15.44
C CYS A 345 3.55 -5.02 -15.45
N ALA A 346 2.94 -4.69 -14.30
CA ALA A 346 2.19 -3.44 -14.14
C ALA A 346 3.08 -2.23 -14.45
N ALA A 347 4.33 -2.30 -14.01
CA ALA A 347 5.34 -1.25 -14.13
C ALA A 347 5.90 -1.02 -15.52
N VAL A 348 6.08 -2.10 -16.30
CA VAL A 348 6.85 -2.07 -17.56
C VAL A 348 5.91 -2.29 -18.72
N CYS A 349 5.35 -3.49 -18.82
CA CYS A 349 4.51 -3.87 -19.95
C CYS A 349 3.22 -3.06 -19.95
N HIS A 350 2.71 -2.71 -18.77
CA HIS A 350 1.40 -2.08 -18.61
C HIS A 350 1.46 -0.64 -18.06
N ALA A 351 2.63 0.00 -18.05
CA ALA A 351 2.84 1.33 -17.45
C ALA A 351 1.88 2.41 -18.00
N GLY A 352 1.55 2.33 -19.29
CA GLY A 352 0.66 3.27 -19.99
C GLY A 352 -0.75 2.74 -20.21
N CYS A 353 -1.08 1.53 -19.77
CA CYS A 353 -2.41 0.98 -19.96
C CYS A 353 -3.37 1.61 -18.94
N ALA A 354 -4.53 2.09 -19.37
CA ALA A 354 -5.55 2.61 -18.46
C ALA A 354 -6.20 1.46 -17.65
N GLY A 355 -6.50 1.71 -16.37
CA GLY A 355 -7.19 0.75 -15.51
C GLY A 355 -6.31 -0.42 -15.03
N VAL A 356 -5.01 -0.18 -14.82
CA VAL A 356 -4.15 -1.07 -14.03
C VAL A 356 -4.44 -0.81 -12.54
N GLU A 357 -4.94 -1.81 -11.85
CA GLU A 357 -5.40 -1.69 -10.45
C GLU A 357 -4.92 -2.88 -9.63
N PHE A 358 -4.58 -2.63 -8.36
CA PHE A 358 -4.26 -3.73 -7.44
C PHE A 358 -5.49 -4.61 -7.24
N ALA A 359 -5.33 -5.91 -7.40
CA ALA A 359 -6.39 -6.90 -7.19
C ALA A 359 -6.27 -7.53 -5.80
N ALA A 360 -5.13 -8.18 -5.53
CA ALA A 360 -4.89 -8.89 -4.29
C ALA A 360 -3.39 -9.14 -4.07
N HIS A 361 -3.05 -9.66 -2.90
CA HIS A 361 -1.76 -10.29 -2.66
C HIS A 361 -2.01 -11.76 -2.32
N SER A 362 -1.69 -12.65 -3.25
CA SER A 362 -1.97 -14.08 -3.13
C SER A 362 -0.94 -14.90 -3.90
N PRO A 363 -0.87 -16.23 -3.68
CA PRO A 363 -0.19 -17.12 -4.62
C PRO A 363 -0.78 -16.92 -6.02
N PHE A 364 0.00 -16.36 -6.93
CA PHE A 364 -0.45 -16.01 -8.28
C PHE A 364 0.65 -16.25 -9.30
N PHE A 365 0.27 -16.59 -10.52
CA PHE A 365 1.16 -16.69 -11.68
C PHE A 365 0.87 -15.56 -12.66
N CYS A 366 1.88 -14.75 -13.00
CA CYS A 366 1.69 -13.62 -13.91
C CYS A 366 1.29 -14.07 -15.32
N ASP A 367 0.11 -13.66 -15.80
CA ASP A 367 -0.38 -13.97 -17.15
C ASP A 367 0.15 -13.01 -18.22
N CYS A 368 1.05 -12.08 -17.84
CA CYS A 368 1.68 -11.18 -18.79
C CYS A 368 2.67 -11.96 -19.66
N ALA A 369 2.28 -12.28 -20.89
CA ALA A 369 3.09 -13.05 -21.84
C ALA A 369 4.29 -12.28 -22.45
N GLY A 370 4.92 -11.36 -21.72
CA GLY A 370 6.14 -10.66 -22.17
C GLY A 370 6.01 -9.93 -23.51
N GLY A 371 4.82 -9.40 -23.82
CA GLY A 371 4.56 -8.69 -25.08
C GLY A 371 3.96 -9.53 -26.22
N GLN A 372 3.73 -10.84 -26.05
CA GLN A 372 3.09 -11.64 -27.11
C GLN A 372 1.58 -11.42 -27.26
N ARG A 373 0.92 -10.90 -26.23
CA ARG A 373 -0.49 -10.45 -26.31
C ARG A 373 -0.58 -8.94 -26.48
N GLY A 374 0.05 -8.40 -27.53
CA GLY A 374 -0.30 -7.13 -28.21
C GLY A 374 -0.56 -5.85 -27.39
N CYS A 375 -0.27 -5.78 -26.09
CA CYS A 375 -0.74 -4.70 -25.24
C CYS A 375 0.43 -3.79 -24.79
N CYS A 376 0.43 -2.58 -25.35
CA CYS A 376 0.94 -1.33 -24.77
C CYS A 376 2.36 -0.81 -25.11
N LEU A 377 3.41 -1.61 -25.36
CA LEU A 377 4.71 -1.04 -25.83
C LEU A 377 4.96 -1.17 -27.35
N ALA A 378 4.17 -2.00 -28.05
CA ALA A 378 4.31 -2.20 -29.50
C ALA A 378 3.32 -1.36 -30.34
N ALA A 379 2.55 -0.46 -29.71
CA ALA A 379 1.55 0.37 -30.37
C ALA A 379 1.94 1.86 -30.48
N GLN A 380 3.22 2.20 -30.26
CA GLN A 380 3.79 3.52 -30.58
C GLN A 380 4.80 3.41 -31.71
#